data_AF-A0A4Q3KN16-F1
#
_entry.id   AF-A0A4Q3KN16-F1
#
_cell.length_a   1.000
_cell.length_b   1.000
_cell.length_c   1.000
_cell.angle_alpha   90.00
_cell.angle_beta   90.00
_cell.angle_gamma   90.00
#
_symmetry.space_group_name_H-M   'P 1'
#
loop_
_entity.id
_entity.type
_entity.pdbx_description
1 polymer ?
#
loop_
_entity_poly.entity_id
_entity_poly.type
_entity_poly.pdbx_seq_one_letter_code
_entity_poly.pdbx_strand_id
1 'polypeptide(L)'
;MLTAQPRRAWANGRQPNTTGVVVDPSNPNRMLAGLTFGVMVSTDAGLNWRWVCEDVLGGSSAVDAQVAITGAGTLLVANPNGLFESSDDGCAWTKVGAIAAPLQTTWLALHPTDANRWLIAANDPNQAGGLIYQTTDAGAHFDPMPQPQARLYLYSVAFAPSQPTRIYAAGSNNAGSNSAY
;
A
#
# COMPACT_ATOMS: atom_id res chain seq x y z
N MET A 1 -4.77 -23.70 -36.04
CA MET A 1 -5.43 -22.56 -35.36
C MET A 1 -5.34 -22.79 -33.87
N LEU A 2 -4.47 -22.06 -33.16
CA LEU A 2 -4.47 -22.07 -31.69
C LEU A 2 -5.54 -21.08 -31.21
N THR A 3 -6.65 -21.60 -30.70
CA THR A 3 -7.63 -20.81 -29.95
C THR A 3 -7.11 -20.62 -28.53
N ALA A 4 -6.40 -19.53 -28.26
CA ALA A 4 -6.16 -19.09 -26.90
C ALA A 4 -7.50 -18.61 -26.33
N GLN A 5 -8.06 -19.35 -25.37
CA GLN A 5 -9.23 -18.87 -24.65
C GLN A 5 -8.83 -17.68 -23.76
N PRO A 6 -9.57 -16.56 -23.78
CA PRO A 6 -9.32 -15.48 -22.85
C PRO A 6 -9.47 -16.02 -21.42
N ARG A 7 -8.44 -15.85 -20.60
CA ARG A 7 -8.53 -16.17 -19.17
C ARG A 7 -9.62 -15.29 -18.56
N ARG A 8 -10.49 -15.87 -17.74
CA ARG A 8 -11.44 -15.09 -16.94
C ARG A 8 -10.63 -14.14 -16.08
N ALA A 9 -10.77 -12.83 -16.32
CA ALA A 9 -10.37 -11.84 -15.34
C ALA A 9 -11.30 -12.01 -14.13
N TRP A 10 -10.74 -12.43 -13.00
CA TRP A 10 -11.47 -12.46 -11.75
C TRP A 10 -11.57 -11.03 -11.25
N ALA A 11 -12.69 -10.35 -11.55
CA ALA A 11 -13.08 -9.21 -10.74
C ALA A 11 -13.29 -9.74 -9.32
N ASN A 12 -12.66 -9.15 -8.31
CA ASN A 12 -12.64 -9.62 -6.91
C ASN A 12 -14.02 -9.58 -6.20
N GLY A 13 -15.13 -9.68 -6.92
CA GLY A 13 -16.49 -9.77 -6.39
C GLY A 13 -17.03 -8.50 -5.72
N ARG A 14 -16.21 -7.44 -5.61
CA ARG A 14 -16.54 -6.16 -4.96
C ARG A 14 -16.80 -5.08 -6.01
N GLN A 15 -17.65 -4.10 -5.68
CA GLN A 15 -17.93 -3.00 -6.60
C GLN A 15 -16.62 -2.29 -6.99
N PRO A 16 -16.46 -1.90 -8.26
CA PRO A 16 -15.29 -1.17 -8.70
C PRO A 16 -15.26 0.18 -7.99
N ASN A 17 -14.22 0.42 -7.19
CA ASN A 17 -13.98 1.70 -6.55
C ASN A 17 -12.48 2.02 -6.57
N THR A 18 -12.16 3.30 -6.54
CA THR A 18 -10.79 3.81 -6.46
C THR A 18 -10.46 4.05 -4.99
N THR A 19 -9.38 3.44 -4.50
CA THR A 19 -8.88 3.68 -3.14
C THR A 19 -8.01 4.92 -3.06
N GLY A 20 -7.42 5.34 -4.18
CA GLY A 20 -6.70 6.60 -4.31
C GLY A 20 -6.02 6.76 -5.66
N VAL A 21 -5.62 7.99 -5.96
CA VAL A 21 -4.73 8.31 -7.08
C VAL A 21 -3.52 9.05 -6.51
N VAL A 22 -2.32 8.61 -6.88
CA VAL A 22 -1.05 9.20 -6.47
C VAL A 22 -0.31 9.67 -7.70
N VAL A 23 0.16 10.92 -7.67
CA VAL A 23 0.96 11.53 -8.74
C VAL A 23 2.42 11.45 -8.35
N ASP A 24 3.28 11.09 -9.29
CA ASP A 24 4.72 11.08 -9.09
C ASP A 24 5.20 12.53 -8.89
N PRO A 25 5.82 12.85 -7.74
CA PRO A 25 6.25 14.21 -7.44
C PRO A 25 7.38 14.70 -8.36
N SER A 26 8.12 13.78 -9.00
CA SER A 26 9.20 14.10 -9.94
C SER A 26 8.72 14.13 -11.40
N ASN A 27 7.56 13.55 -11.71
CA ASN A 27 7.01 13.48 -13.06
C ASN A 27 5.47 13.46 -13.05
N PRO A 28 4.79 14.61 -13.21
CA PRO A 28 3.33 14.68 -13.11
C PRO A 28 2.58 13.91 -14.21
N ASN A 29 3.26 13.48 -15.28
CA ASN A 29 2.65 12.59 -16.27
C ASN A 29 2.51 11.16 -15.74
N ARG A 30 3.23 10.81 -14.67
CA ARG A 30 3.25 9.47 -14.10
C ARG A 30 2.38 9.41 -12.86
N MET A 31 1.44 8.48 -12.85
CA MET A 31 0.43 8.34 -11.80
C MET A 31 0.13 6.87 -11.51
N LEU A 32 -0.24 6.58 -10.27
CA LEU A 32 -0.80 5.31 -9.84
C LEU A 32 -2.23 5.49 -9.36
N ALA A 33 -3.08 4.53 -9.71
CA ALA A 33 -4.43 4.40 -9.17
C ALA A 33 -4.56 3.05 -8.46
N GLY A 34 -4.88 3.09 -7.17
CA GLY A 34 -5.28 1.92 -6.40
C GLY A 34 -6.79 1.68 -6.59
N LEU A 35 -7.16 0.44 -6.85
CA LEU A 35 -8.53 0.02 -7.14
C LEU A 35 -8.89 -1.19 -6.27
N THR A 36 -10.18 -1.43 -6.03
CA THR A 36 -10.66 -2.61 -5.29
C THR A 36 -10.33 -3.96 -5.96
N PHE A 37 -9.84 -3.93 -7.19
CA PHE A 37 -9.51 -5.10 -8.00
C PHE A 37 -8.15 -4.98 -8.70
N GLY A 38 -7.29 -4.06 -8.26
CA GLY A 38 -5.90 -4.02 -8.70
C GLY A 38 -5.28 -2.63 -8.67
N VAL A 39 -4.18 -2.47 -9.39
CA VAL A 39 -3.45 -1.20 -9.49
C VAL A 39 -3.22 -0.88 -10.96
N MET A 40 -3.44 0.37 -11.33
CA MET A 40 -3.17 0.87 -12.67
C MET A 40 -2.13 1.97 -12.63
N VAL A 41 -1.36 2.08 -13.71
CA VAL A 41 -0.36 3.12 -13.93
C VAL A 41 -0.71 3.90 -15.19
N SER A 42 -0.50 5.22 -15.14
CA SER A 42 -0.49 6.11 -16.29
C SER A 42 0.87 6.76 -16.41
N THR A 43 1.30 7.02 -17.64
CA THR A 43 2.55 7.73 -17.98
C THR A 43 2.29 8.96 -18.85
N ASP A 44 1.03 9.37 -18.99
CA ASP A 44 0.56 10.46 -19.83
C ASP A 44 -0.51 11.32 -19.13
N ALA A 45 -0.30 11.59 -17.84
CA ALA A 45 -1.12 12.44 -16.98
C ALA A 45 -2.58 11.96 -16.87
N GLY A 46 -2.79 10.65 -16.90
CA GLY A 46 -4.10 10.03 -16.74
C GLY A 46 -4.93 9.95 -18.02
N LEU A 47 -4.36 10.28 -19.19
CA LEU A 47 -5.05 10.13 -20.47
C LEU A 47 -5.26 8.65 -20.83
N ASN A 48 -4.25 7.81 -20.57
CA ASN A 48 -4.32 6.37 -20.73
C ASN A 48 -3.82 5.66 -19.46
N TRP A 49 -4.44 4.54 -19.16
CA TRP A 49 -4.12 3.70 -18.00
C TRP A 49 -3.89 2.27 -18.44
N ARG A 50 -2.90 1.62 -17.84
CA ARG A 50 -2.67 0.18 -17.98
C ARG A 50 -2.56 -0.49 -16.63
N TRP A 51 -2.88 -1.77 -16.57
CA TRP A 51 -2.66 -2.59 -15.38
C TRP A 51 -1.16 -2.74 -15.10
N VAL A 52 -0.79 -2.76 -13.82
CA VAL A 52 0.50 -3.30 -13.39
C VAL A 52 0.46 -4.83 -13.45
N CYS A 53 1.61 -5.49 -13.47
CA CYS A 53 1.70 -6.94 -13.44
C CYS A 53 1.13 -7.51 -12.12
N GLU A 54 0.30 -8.55 -12.24
CA GLU A 54 -0.56 -9.05 -11.17
C GLU A 54 0.17 -9.73 -10.01
N ASP A 55 1.43 -10.14 -10.21
CA ASP A 55 2.25 -10.85 -9.23
C ASP A 55 2.31 -10.13 -7.87
N VAL A 56 2.30 -8.79 -7.88
CA VAL A 56 2.33 -7.98 -6.65
C VAL A 56 1.07 -8.10 -5.81
N LEU A 57 -0.09 -8.40 -6.42
CA LEU A 57 -1.38 -8.39 -5.75
C LEU A 57 -1.64 -9.68 -4.97
N GLY A 58 -0.94 -10.77 -5.29
CA GLY A 58 -0.95 -12.00 -4.49
C GLY A 58 -2.31 -12.70 -4.36
N GLY A 59 -3.21 -12.53 -5.34
CA GLY A 59 -4.54 -13.15 -5.36
C GLY A 59 -5.67 -12.28 -4.80
N SER A 60 -6.87 -12.84 -4.63
CA SER A 60 -8.05 -12.10 -4.14
C SER A 60 -7.95 -11.82 -2.63
N SER A 61 -7.38 -10.69 -2.27
CA SER A 61 -7.47 -10.14 -0.92
C SER A 61 -8.76 -9.32 -0.76
N ALA A 62 -9.43 -9.43 0.39
CA ALA A 62 -10.52 -8.53 0.78
C ALA A 62 -10.02 -7.12 1.18
N VAL A 63 -8.69 -6.94 1.29
CA VAL A 63 -8.04 -5.67 1.60
C VAL A 63 -7.48 -5.07 0.32
N ASP A 64 -7.88 -3.84 0.05
CA ASP A 64 -7.44 -3.09 -1.11
C ASP A 64 -6.00 -2.62 -0.92
N ALA A 65 -5.18 -2.78 -1.96
CA ALA A 65 -3.78 -2.37 -1.92
C ALA A 65 -3.67 -0.84 -1.74
N GLN A 66 -2.74 -0.44 -0.88
CA GLN A 66 -2.33 0.95 -0.75
C GLN A 66 -1.17 1.22 -1.71
N VAL A 67 -1.21 2.36 -2.38
CA VAL A 67 -0.22 2.73 -3.40
C VAL A 67 0.47 4.03 -3.03
N ALA A 68 1.74 4.16 -3.38
CA ALA A 68 2.48 5.41 -3.27
C ALA A 68 3.57 5.51 -4.34
N ILE A 69 4.08 6.72 -4.56
CA ILE A 69 5.25 6.97 -5.40
C ILE A 69 6.24 7.78 -4.57
N THR A 70 7.45 7.26 -4.42
CA THR A 70 8.52 7.94 -3.66
C THR A 70 9.03 9.17 -4.41
N GLY A 71 9.76 10.04 -3.70
CA GLY A 71 10.43 11.20 -4.33
C GLY A 71 11.45 10.82 -5.42
N ALA A 72 11.93 9.57 -5.41
CA ALA A 72 12.84 9.03 -6.42
C ALA A 72 12.10 8.37 -7.61
N GLY A 73 10.76 8.37 -7.61
CA GLY A 73 9.96 7.70 -8.65
C GLY A 73 9.77 6.20 -8.45
N THR A 74 10.23 5.60 -7.35
CA THR A 74 9.90 4.19 -7.06
C THR A 74 8.42 4.06 -6.74
N LEU A 75 7.73 3.14 -7.41
CA LEU A 75 6.36 2.76 -7.10
C LEU A 75 6.34 1.87 -5.89
N LEU A 76 5.39 2.07 -5.00
CA LEU A 76 5.18 1.23 -3.83
C LEU A 76 3.76 0.69 -3.81
N VAL A 77 3.64 -0.60 -3.49
CA VAL A 77 2.37 -1.29 -3.26
C VAL A 77 2.45 -1.99 -1.90
N ALA A 78 1.53 -1.63 -1.02
CA ALA A 78 1.34 -2.23 0.30
C ALA A 78 0.05 -3.05 0.31
N ASN A 79 0.14 -4.31 0.69
CA ASN A 79 -0.99 -5.23 0.82
C ASN A 79 -0.74 -6.25 1.93
N PRO A 80 -1.71 -7.12 2.28
CA PRO A 80 -1.53 -8.06 3.38
C PRO A 80 -0.30 -8.99 3.28
N ASN A 81 0.24 -9.21 2.07
CA ASN A 81 1.42 -10.04 1.86
C ASN A 81 2.74 -9.27 2.10
N GLY A 82 2.70 -7.93 2.17
CA GLY A 82 3.85 -7.09 2.50
C GLY A 82 3.89 -5.76 1.75
N LEU A 83 5.07 -5.14 1.74
CA LEU A 83 5.39 -3.98 0.94
C LEU A 83 6.24 -4.41 -0.26
N PHE A 84 5.92 -3.87 -1.43
CA PHE A 84 6.59 -4.18 -2.69
C PHE A 84 6.95 -2.89 -3.40
N GLU A 85 8.09 -2.91 -4.09
CA GLU A 85 8.57 -1.79 -4.88
C GLU A 85 8.75 -2.17 -6.35
N SER A 86 8.60 -1.18 -7.23
CA SER A 86 8.87 -1.31 -8.67
C SER A 86 9.51 -0.03 -9.20
N SER A 87 10.52 -0.21 -10.04
CA SER A 87 11.21 0.87 -10.77
C SER A 87 10.89 0.88 -12.27
N ASP A 88 10.05 -0.03 -12.76
CA ASP A 88 9.76 -0.26 -14.18
C ASP A 88 8.26 -0.11 -14.51
N ASP A 89 7.61 0.80 -13.78
CA ASP A 89 6.18 1.09 -13.91
C ASP A 89 5.29 -0.13 -13.69
N GLY A 90 5.67 -0.95 -12.70
CA GLY A 90 4.87 -2.02 -12.16
C GLY A 90 4.89 -3.31 -12.99
N CYS A 91 5.89 -3.51 -13.84
CA CYS A 91 6.04 -4.75 -14.59
C CYS A 91 6.84 -5.81 -13.79
N ALA A 92 7.78 -5.37 -12.97
CA ALA A 92 8.52 -6.19 -12.02
C ALA A 92 8.43 -5.60 -10.61
N TRP A 93 8.32 -6.48 -9.63
CA TRP A 93 8.14 -6.11 -8.23
C TRP A 93 9.11 -6.86 -7.33
N THR A 94 9.71 -6.14 -6.38
CA THR A 94 10.55 -6.72 -5.34
C THR A 94 9.91 -6.46 -3.99
N LYS A 95 9.79 -7.49 -3.16
CA LYS A 95 9.32 -7.32 -1.78
C LYS A 95 10.39 -6.60 -0.97
N VAL A 96 10.01 -5.54 -0.26
CA VAL A 96 10.93 -4.71 0.53
C VAL A 96 10.54 -4.70 2.00
N GLY A 97 11.56 -4.72 2.86
CA GLY A 97 11.38 -4.79 4.30
C GLY A 97 10.76 -6.10 4.78
N ALA A 98 11.05 -6.46 6.02
CA ALA A 98 10.35 -7.53 6.72
C ALA A 98 9.52 -6.91 7.84
N ILE A 99 8.20 -7.07 7.77
CA ILE A 99 7.34 -6.89 8.92
C ILE A 99 7.20 -8.25 9.59
N ALA A 100 7.35 -8.28 10.91
CA ALA A 100 7.29 -9.53 11.66
C ALA A 100 5.90 -10.18 11.53
N ALA A 101 5.87 -11.45 11.14
CA ALA A 101 4.66 -12.26 11.20
C ALA A 101 4.12 -12.31 12.65
N PRO A 102 2.80 -12.37 12.86
CA PRO A 102 1.73 -12.57 11.88
C PRO A 102 1.14 -11.27 11.27
N LEU A 103 1.81 -10.12 11.40
CA LEU A 103 1.23 -8.84 10.99
C LEU A 103 1.15 -8.70 9.46
N GLN A 104 0.06 -8.10 9.01
CA GLN A 104 -0.23 -7.77 7.62
C GLN A 104 -0.07 -6.27 7.39
N THR A 105 0.58 -5.87 6.30
CA THR A 105 0.66 -4.45 5.91
C THR A 105 -0.74 -3.96 5.49
N THR A 106 -1.22 -2.88 6.12
CA THR A 106 -2.54 -2.31 5.81
C THR A 106 -2.48 -0.84 5.39
N TRP A 107 -1.41 -0.11 5.73
CA TRP A 107 -1.26 1.29 5.34
C TRP A 107 0.20 1.69 5.13
N LEU A 108 0.43 2.64 4.23
CA LEU A 108 1.72 3.26 3.94
C LEU A 108 1.58 4.78 3.96
N ALA A 109 2.52 5.47 4.58
CA ALA A 109 2.63 6.93 4.51
C ALA A 109 4.08 7.35 4.27
N LEU A 110 4.31 8.13 3.22
CA LEU A 110 5.61 8.72 2.92
C LEU A 110 5.80 10.02 3.68
N HIS A 111 7.02 10.29 4.15
CA HIS A 111 7.35 11.57 4.74
C HIS A 111 7.31 12.67 3.67
N PRO A 112 6.75 13.85 3.95
CA PRO A 112 6.49 14.88 2.94
C PRO A 112 7.75 15.46 2.30
N THR A 113 8.89 15.42 3.00
CA THR A 113 10.15 16.06 2.54
C THR A 113 11.40 15.18 2.67
N ASP A 114 11.27 13.96 3.20
CA ASP A 114 12.42 13.08 3.47
C ASP A 114 12.16 11.75 2.78
N ALA A 115 12.83 11.54 1.64
CA ALA A 115 12.59 10.38 0.80
C ALA A 115 12.95 9.05 1.49
N ASN A 116 13.76 9.07 2.56
CA ASN A 116 14.18 7.87 3.25
C ASN A 116 13.24 7.48 4.40
N ARG A 117 12.30 8.35 4.78
CA ARG A 117 11.43 8.13 5.94
C ARG A 117 10.01 7.78 5.54
N TRP A 118 9.56 6.58 5.86
CA TRP A 118 8.16 6.16 5.65
C TRP A 118 7.59 5.55 6.92
N LEU A 119 6.27 5.46 6.98
CA LEU A 119 5.54 4.73 8.01
C LEU A 119 4.73 3.62 7.38
N ILE A 120 4.68 2.50 8.08
CA ILE A 120 3.81 1.38 7.77
C ILE A 120 2.91 1.10 8.95
N ALA A 121 1.61 1.00 8.72
CA ALA A 121 0.71 0.35 9.67
C ALA A 121 0.64 -1.14 9.33
N ALA A 122 0.80 -1.98 10.34
CA ALA A 122 0.67 -3.41 10.22
C ALA A 122 -0.27 -3.95 11.31
N ASN A 123 -1.21 -4.82 10.95
CA ASN A 123 -2.23 -5.35 11.85
C ASN A 123 -2.20 -6.87 11.89
N ASP A 124 -2.50 -7.45 13.06
CA ASP A 124 -2.83 -8.87 13.14
C ASP A 124 -4.25 -9.09 12.59
N PRO A 125 -4.44 -9.95 11.58
CA PRO A 125 -5.77 -10.22 11.02
C PRO A 125 -6.71 -10.94 11.99
N ASN A 126 -6.20 -11.54 13.07
CA ASN A 126 -6.98 -12.38 13.98
C ASN A 126 -7.28 -11.73 15.33
N GLN A 127 -6.69 -10.56 15.64
CA GLN A 127 -6.80 -9.94 16.96
C GLN A 127 -6.60 -8.42 16.90
N ALA A 128 -7.12 -7.70 17.91
CA ALA A 128 -6.87 -6.27 18.04
C ALA A 128 -5.42 -6.06 18.45
N GLY A 129 -4.62 -5.48 17.55
CA GLY A 129 -3.19 -5.33 17.81
C GLY A 129 -2.39 -4.89 16.59
N GLY A 130 -2.48 -3.61 16.23
CA GLY A 130 -1.65 -3.01 15.20
C GLY A 130 -0.33 -2.46 15.74
N LEU A 131 0.70 -2.48 14.92
CA LEU A 131 1.98 -1.81 15.13
C LEU A 131 2.24 -0.81 14.00
N ILE A 132 2.93 0.27 14.35
CA ILE A 132 3.48 1.21 13.37
C ILE A 132 4.96 0.92 13.26
N TYR A 133 5.43 0.71 12.05
CA TYR A 133 6.84 0.60 11.72
C TYR A 133 7.31 1.84 10.99
N GLN A 134 8.58 2.19 11.17
CA GLN A 134 9.24 3.27 10.46
C GLN A 134 10.50 2.76 9.76
N THR A 135 10.71 3.21 8.54
CA THR A 135 12.02 3.16 7.88
C THR A 135 12.64 4.55 7.93
N THR A 136 13.98 4.60 7.99
CA THR A 136 14.79 5.82 7.79
C THR A 136 15.84 5.64 6.70
N ASP A 137 15.73 4.55 5.94
CA ASP A 137 16.67 4.10 4.91
C ASP A 137 15.96 3.63 3.65
N ALA A 138 14.86 4.31 3.29
CA ALA A 138 14.09 4.08 2.06
C ALA A 138 13.59 2.64 1.91
N GLY A 139 13.12 2.04 3.02
CA GLY A 139 12.48 0.73 3.04
C GLY A 139 13.43 -0.46 3.14
N ALA A 140 14.74 -0.24 3.30
CA ALA A 140 15.68 -1.35 3.52
C ALA A 140 15.44 -2.01 4.89
N HIS A 141 15.20 -1.22 5.94
CA HIS A 141 14.86 -1.72 7.28
C HIS A 141 13.65 -0.98 7.88
N PHE A 142 12.92 -1.69 8.73
CA PHE A 142 11.74 -1.18 9.41
C PHE A 142 11.80 -1.47 10.91
N ASP A 143 11.83 -0.41 11.71
CA ASP A 143 11.84 -0.48 13.17
C ASP A 143 10.44 -0.22 13.74
N PRO A 144 10.00 -0.96 14.77
CA PRO A 144 8.73 -0.69 15.44
C PRO A 144 8.81 0.65 16.18
N MET A 145 7.78 1.47 16.00
CA MET A 145 7.65 2.73 16.74
C MET A 145 7.07 2.48 18.14
N PRO A 146 7.50 3.27 19.15
CA PRO A 146 6.81 3.31 20.44
C PRO A 146 5.34 3.74 20.26
N GLN A 147 4.42 3.01 20.89
CA GLN A 147 2.98 3.28 20.81
C GLN A 147 2.34 3.36 22.20
N PRO A 148 1.20 4.06 22.34
CA PRO A 148 0.39 4.00 23.55
C PRO A 148 0.04 2.55 23.90
N GLN A 149 -0.15 2.26 25.19
CA GLN A 149 -0.30 0.88 25.70
C GLN A 149 -1.49 0.11 25.11
N ALA A 150 -2.57 0.78 24.71
CA ALA A 150 -3.68 0.15 24.02
C ALA A 150 -3.36 0.01 22.53
N ARG A 151 -3.06 -1.22 22.09
CA ARG A 151 -2.86 -1.50 20.66
C ARG A 151 -4.20 -1.49 19.94
N LEU A 152 -4.37 -0.53 19.04
CA LEU A 152 -5.55 -0.41 18.18
C LEU A 152 -5.35 -1.25 16.92
N TYR A 153 -6.45 -1.70 16.32
CA TYR A 153 -6.46 -2.04 14.91
C TYR A 153 -6.35 -0.75 14.10
N LEU A 154 -5.28 -0.59 13.32
CA LEU A 154 -4.93 0.64 12.62
C LEU A 154 -5.59 0.72 11.24
N TYR A 155 -6.32 1.79 10.98
CA TYR A 155 -6.90 2.09 9.68
C TYR A 155 -6.01 2.98 8.84
N SER A 156 -5.32 3.94 9.46
CA SER A 156 -4.42 4.85 8.76
C SER A 156 -3.35 5.41 9.67
N VAL A 157 -2.24 5.78 9.06
CA VAL A 157 -1.20 6.61 9.68
C VAL A 157 -0.77 7.70 8.72
N ALA A 158 -0.38 8.85 9.24
CA ALA A 158 0.10 9.96 8.43
C ALA A 158 1.09 10.83 9.21
N PHE A 159 2.09 11.36 8.51
CA PHE A 159 2.88 12.48 9.00
C PHE A 159 2.04 13.76 8.94
N ALA A 160 2.17 14.64 9.94
CA ALA A 160 1.63 15.98 9.85
C ALA A 160 2.45 16.79 8.84
N PRO A 161 1.87 17.27 7.71
CA PRO A 161 2.66 17.94 6.68
C PRO A 161 3.39 19.20 7.16
N SER A 162 2.79 19.93 8.13
CA SER A 162 3.37 21.15 8.70
C SER A 162 4.49 20.89 9.71
N GLN A 163 4.49 19.73 10.36
CA GLN A 163 5.47 19.34 11.39
C GLN A 163 5.65 17.81 11.38
N PRO A 164 6.47 17.25 10.47
CA PRO A 164 6.58 15.81 10.25
C PRO A 164 7.21 14.99 11.40
N THR A 165 7.57 15.65 12.51
CA THR A 165 7.87 14.98 13.79
C THR A 165 6.60 14.51 14.50
N ARG A 166 5.43 15.04 14.11
CA ARG A 166 4.12 14.64 14.59
C ARG A 166 3.50 13.63 13.62
N ILE A 167 2.99 12.54 14.18
CA ILE A 167 2.31 11.47 13.45
C ILE A 167 0.90 11.34 13.99
N TYR A 168 -0.06 11.19 13.09
CA TYR A 168 -1.44 10.85 13.40
C TYR A 168 -1.69 9.39 13.07
N ALA A 169 -2.43 8.70 13.92
CA ALA A 169 -2.88 7.34 13.70
C ALA A 169 -4.38 7.25 14.01
N ALA A 170 -5.13 6.59 13.15
CA ALA A 170 -6.53 6.29 13.36
C ALA A 170 -6.71 4.77 13.48
N GLY A 171 -7.54 4.35 14.43
CA GLY A 171 -7.78 2.94 14.67
C GLY A 171 -8.91 2.73 15.67
N SER A 172 -9.30 1.47 15.87
CA SER A 172 -10.30 1.09 16.88
C SER A 172 -9.79 -0.04 17.77
N ASN A 173 -10.42 -0.17 18.93
CA ASN A 173 -10.20 -1.28 19.86
C ASN A 173 -10.89 -2.59 19.42
N ASN A 174 -11.69 -2.54 18.35
CA ASN A 174 -12.36 -3.69 17.78
C ASN A 174 -11.57 -4.16 16.56
N ALA A 175 -10.86 -5.28 16.67
CA ALA A 175 -10.55 -6.05 15.47
C ALA A 175 -11.89 -6.48 14.89
N GLY A 176 -12.35 -5.76 13.87
CA GLY A 176 -13.70 -5.90 13.35
C GLY A 176 -14.02 -7.37 13.08
N SER A 177 -15.07 -7.88 13.75
CA SER A 177 -15.84 -9.01 13.26
C SER A 177 -16.25 -8.66 11.83
N ASN A 178 -15.63 -9.33 10.85
CA ASN A 178 -15.93 -9.20 9.42
C ASN A 178 -17.43 -9.43 9.20
N SER A 179 -18.22 -8.36 9.14
CA SER A 179 -19.52 -8.38 8.51
C SER A 179 -19.31 -7.77 7.14
N ALA A 180 -19.26 -8.67 6.16
CA ALA A 180 -19.13 -8.36 4.75
C ALA A 180 -20.13 -7.28 4.31
N TYR A 181 -19.65 -6.36 3.47
CA TYR A 181 -20.48 -5.70 2.47
C TYR A 181 -20.26 -6.41 1.14
#